data_AF-A0A1F5TMM6-F1
#
_entry.id   AF-A0A1F5TMM6-F1
#
_cell.length_a   1.000
_cell.length_b   1.000
_cell.length_c   1.000
_cell.angle_alpha   90.00
_cell.angle_beta   90.00
_cell.angle_gamma   90.00
#
_symmetry.space_group_name_H-M   'P 1'
#
loop_
_entity.id
_entity.type
_entity.pdbx_description
1 polymer ?
#
loop_
_entity_poly.entity_id
_entity_poly.type
_entity_poly.pdbx_seq_one_letter_code
_entity_poly.pdbx_strand_id
1 'polypeptide(L)'
;MKNTKRNIIILGSVILLISLALVFVFQKKEITTPSNLISAEQAGNIIKDILGDNENGYFAYLWPEVLKPGDGVEVWGDRLNEEEMEEGETMDIDKKIINNFYWFVWIDKEPGNIFFGHDVEYIYIDAQSGEYIVENKDFWPSINGESFEGDMDTMINTEILSDNNISIKKFLNSDIIKDFFAIEARAREAGKYLHINSPKEEYQHEHYAMIISGFGKNDWVFLDGVHQMYNALKEVGYDDNHIVFLAPIKGVLNSDWDREADFNKEKAEEMNKKGIPKFVASNVVDELTSPINFRFSIEKLQKDLKPEDSLFVFVLSHGKKNQKFALGEPVDARQAMGSHDKIRGSDSGLTSKRFSEVLMRNMKICELMVLIDSCYAGAHENRLRYYYDKYQDNIKRMEVAHSTNDETISYGADYRNPSNPALSTRMDLDQGAKETAIKDLNPNDHGGEFSSGFIENIGANIFSMIYEKGVELDAAQMNKLTFPYIWKVGSDEECIPLVEDIGIQPEDPLMTDSQDDEPQTEPAAGPVAKKEMISVIKYGNDYIPFNQLKVWSKEACNCCDEAHYHSVSRSVTTLSGKTIVDPYAGCGFGKISESPVIQIEKP
;
A
#
# COMPACT_ATOMS: atom_id res chain seq x y z
N MET A 1 -10.29 49.31 60.19
CA MET A 1 -10.17 48.05 59.40
C MET A 1 -11.36 47.77 58.47
N LYS A 2 -12.63 47.79 58.93
CA LYS A 2 -13.79 47.53 58.04
C LYS A 2 -13.90 48.51 56.85
N ASN A 3 -13.64 49.80 57.06
CA ASN A 3 -13.71 50.81 55.99
C ASN A 3 -12.58 50.65 54.95
N THR A 4 -11.39 50.20 55.37
CA THR A 4 -10.24 49.99 54.48
C THR A 4 -10.48 48.83 53.51
N LYS A 5 -11.05 47.71 53.97
CA LYS A 5 -11.40 46.58 53.09
C LYS A 5 -12.48 46.96 52.07
N ARG A 6 -13.47 47.75 52.49
CA ARG A 6 -14.54 48.23 51.60
C ARG A 6 -14.00 49.13 50.49
N ASN A 7 -13.06 50.01 50.79
CA ASN A 7 -12.44 50.90 49.80
C ASN A 7 -11.57 50.13 48.80
N ILE A 8 -10.87 49.08 49.23
CA ILE A 8 -10.06 48.24 48.33
C ILE A 8 -10.94 47.49 47.33
N ILE A 9 -12.07 46.94 47.78
CA ILE A 9 -13.01 46.23 46.89
C ILE A 9 -13.61 47.20 45.86
N ILE A 10 -14.03 48.39 46.28
CA ILE A 10 -14.58 49.41 45.36
C ILE A 10 -13.54 49.83 44.32
N LEU A 11 -12.29 50.07 44.74
CA LEU A 11 -11.22 50.44 43.83
C LEU A 11 -10.91 49.33 42.81
N GLY A 12 -10.88 48.07 43.25
CA GLY A 12 -10.70 46.91 42.38
C GLY A 12 -11.81 46.78 41.32
N SER A 13 -13.07 46.97 41.73
CA SER A 13 -14.21 46.93 40.80
C SER A 13 -14.20 48.08 39.78
N VAL A 14 -13.77 49.28 40.19
CA VAL A 14 -13.65 50.44 39.29
C VAL A 14 -12.54 50.22 38.27
N ILE A 15 -11.39 49.67 38.68
CA ILE A 15 -10.30 49.34 37.76
C ILE A 15 -10.75 48.28 36.75
N LEU A 16 -11.42 47.23 37.20
CA LEU A 16 -11.95 46.19 36.31
C LEU A 16 -12.96 46.75 35.29
N LEU A 17 -13.86 47.63 35.72
CA LEU A 17 -14.82 48.30 34.85
C LEU A 17 -14.15 49.23 33.83
N ILE A 18 -13.11 49.97 34.23
CA ILE A 18 -12.34 50.81 33.31
C ILE A 18 -11.57 49.95 32.32
N SER A 19 -10.96 48.84 32.75
CA SER A 19 -10.28 47.90 31.85
C SER A 19 -11.24 47.26 30.85
N LEU A 20 -12.42 46.82 31.29
CA LEU A 20 -13.48 46.29 30.41
C LEU A 20 -13.98 47.37 29.44
N ALA A 21 -14.21 48.60 29.92
CA ALA A 21 -14.64 49.71 29.07
C ALA A 21 -13.57 50.09 28.03
N LEU A 22 -12.28 50.07 28.40
CA LEU A 22 -11.19 50.29 27.45
C LEU A 22 -11.12 49.16 26.42
N VAL A 23 -11.26 47.90 26.83
CA VAL A 23 -11.36 46.77 25.88
C VAL A 23 -12.56 46.97 24.93
N PHE A 24 -13.71 47.43 25.42
CA PHE A 24 -14.87 47.74 24.57
C PHE A 24 -14.67 48.97 23.67
N VAL A 25 -13.95 50.00 24.11
CA VAL A 25 -13.65 51.20 23.32
C VAL A 25 -12.59 50.90 22.24
N PHE A 26 -11.69 49.94 22.49
CA PHE A 26 -10.77 49.41 21.48
C PHE A 26 -11.39 48.30 20.63
N GLN A 27 -12.54 47.73 21.03
CA GLN A 27 -13.27 46.76 20.21
C GLN A 27 -14.09 47.49 19.14
N LYS A 28 -13.73 47.19 17.89
CA LYS A 28 -14.41 47.57 16.65
C LYS A 28 -14.40 49.06 16.34
N LYS A 29 -13.21 49.59 16.02
CA LYS A 29 -13.16 50.56 14.93
C LYS A 29 -13.71 49.83 13.70
N GLU A 30 -14.97 50.09 13.34
CA GLU A 30 -15.56 49.52 12.14
C GLU A 30 -14.67 49.91 10.96
N ILE A 31 -14.02 48.90 10.39
CA ILE A 31 -13.22 49.06 9.20
C ILE A 31 -14.22 49.34 8.08
N THR A 32 -14.39 50.61 7.73
CA THR A 32 -15.28 51.03 6.65
C THR A 32 -14.69 50.56 5.32
N THR A 33 -15.37 49.62 4.66
CA THR A 33 -15.00 49.17 3.32
C THR A 33 -15.03 50.35 2.34
N PRO A 34 -13.94 50.63 1.60
CA PRO A 34 -13.94 51.65 0.57
C PRO A 34 -15.02 51.38 -0.49
N SER A 35 -15.64 52.43 -1.02
CA SER A 35 -16.70 52.28 -2.04
C SER A 35 -16.16 51.96 -3.44
N ASN A 36 -14.85 51.96 -3.63
CA ASN A 36 -14.16 51.88 -4.91
C ASN A 36 -13.28 50.63 -5.02
N LEU A 37 -13.72 49.49 -4.47
CA LEU A 37 -13.00 48.24 -4.64
C LEU A 37 -13.25 47.65 -6.03
N ILE A 38 -12.23 47.08 -6.65
CA ILE A 38 -12.37 46.24 -7.84
C ILE A 38 -13.18 44.99 -7.48
N SER A 39 -13.99 44.53 -8.41
CA SER A 39 -14.81 43.32 -8.26
C SER A 39 -13.97 42.04 -8.32
N ALA A 40 -14.54 40.92 -7.87
CA ALA A 40 -13.94 39.59 -8.02
C ALA A 40 -13.66 39.26 -9.51
N GLU A 41 -14.54 39.67 -10.42
CA GLU A 41 -14.35 39.51 -11.87
C GLU A 41 -13.11 40.28 -12.36
N GLN A 42 -12.91 41.51 -11.89
CA GLN A 42 -11.72 42.30 -12.22
C GLN A 42 -10.43 41.69 -11.63
N ALA A 43 -10.49 41.19 -10.39
CA ALA A 43 -9.39 40.44 -9.79
C ALA A 43 -9.08 39.17 -10.60
N GLY A 44 -10.10 38.45 -11.06
CA GLY A 44 -9.93 37.28 -11.91
C GLY A 44 -9.28 37.56 -13.25
N ASN A 45 -9.57 38.71 -13.87
CA ASN A 45 -8.87 39.14 -15.08
C ASN A 45 -7.38 39.44 -14.82
N ILE A 46 -7.04 40.04 -13.68
CA ILE A 46 -5.65 40.25 -13.27
C ILE A 46 -4.94 38.90 -13.08
N ILE A 47 -5.60 37.90 -12.48
CA ILE A 47 -5.03 36.54 -12.35
C ILE A 47 -4.79 35.88 -13.70
N LYS A 48 -5.72 36.02 -14.65
CA LYS A 48 -5.52 35.52 -16.02
C LYS A 48 -4.31 36.15 -16.67
N ASP A 49 -4.13 37.46 -16.52
CA ASP A 49 -2.96 38.17 -17.03
C ASP A 49 -1.65 37.69 -16.36
N ILE A 50 -1.69 37.34 -15.07
CA ILE A 50 -0.54 36.78 -14.33
C ILE A 50 -0.20 35.37 -14.81
N LEU A 51 -1.20 34.51 -14.99
CA LEU A 51 -1.02 33.13 -15.44
C LEU A 51 -0.57 33.09 -16.90
N GLY A 52 -1.06 33.99 -17.75
CA GLY A 52 -0.85 33.96 -19.20
C GLY A 52 -1.49 32.73 -19.85
N ASP A 53 -1.07 32.40 -21.08
CA ASP A 53 -1.52 31.22 -21.83
C ASP A 53 -0.88 29.92 -21.30
N ASN A 54 -0.91 29.71 -19.98
CA ASN A 54 -0.15 28.62 -19.36
C ASN A 54 -0.80 27.26 -19.64
N GLU A 55 -0.14 26.46 -20.49
CA GLU A 55 -0.56 25.10 -20.82
C GLU A 55 -0.34 24.10 -19.66
N ASN A 56 0.36 24.49 -18.59
CA ASN A 56 0.79 23.61 -17.49
C ASN A 56 -0.33 23.26 -16.48
N GLY A 57 -1.58 23.61 -16.74
CA GLY A 57 -2.72 23.13 -15.94
C GLY A 57 -2.78 23.64 -14.49
N TYR A 58 -2.27 24.84 -14.20
CA TYR A 58 -2.34 25.44 -12.86
C TYR A 58 -3.78 25.74 -12.42
N PHE A 59 -4.02 25.66 -11.11
CA PHE A 59 -5.31 26.00 -10.52
C PHE A 59 -5.16 27.25 -9.67
N ALA A 60 -5.94 28.28 -9.97
CA ALA A 60 -6.01 29.49 -9.17
C ALA A 60 -7.31 29.54 -8.37
N TYR A 61 -7.18 29.74 -7.07
CA TYR A 61 -8.28 29.78 -6.12
C TYR A 61 -8.41 31.18 -5.55
N LEU A 62 -9.47 31.89 -5.94
CA LEU A 62 -9.79 33.22 -5.42
C LEU A 62 -10.59 33.10 -4.12
N TRP A 63 -10.09 33.70 -3.04
CA TRP A 63 -10.85 33.79 -1.79
C TRP A 63 -12.14 34.60 -2.02
N PRO A 64 -13.30 34.11 -1.57
CA PRO A 64 -14.59 34.70 -1.94
C PRO A 64 -14.82 36.11 -1.37
N GLU A 65 -14.07 36.49 -0.32
CA GLU A 65 -14.17 37.81 0.30
C GLU A 65 -12.87 38.61 0.15
N VAL A 66 -12.99 39.94 0.15
CA VAL A 66 -11.83 40.83 0.25
C VAL A 66 -11.26 40.74 1.67
N LEU A 67 -9.97 40.39 1.78
CA LEU A 67 -9.22 40.46 3.03
C LEU A 67 -9.16 41.89 3.52
N LYS A 68 -9.32 42.10 4.83
CA LYS A 68 -9.38 43.40 5.49
C LYS A 68 -8.12 43.62 6.33
N PRO A 69 -7.77 44.88 6.64
CA PRO A 69 -6.71 45.16 7.60
C PRO A 69 -6.92 44.42 8.92
N GLY A 70 -5.93 43.63 9.33
CA GLY A 70 -5.95 42.78 10.52
C GLY A 70 -6.20 41.30 10.26
N ASP A 71 -6.66 40.92 9.05
CA ASP A 71 -6.74 39.50 8.68
C ASP A 71 -5.33 38.90 8.60
N GLY A 72 -5.18 37.63 8.99
CA GLY A 72 -3.92 36.90 8.93
C GLY A 72 -3.94 35.81 7.87
N VAL A 73 -2.91 35.77 7.03
CA VAL A 73 -2.67 34.68 6.07
C VAL A 73 -1.41 33.94 6.49
N GLU A 74 -1.49 32.64 6.65
CA GLU A 74 -0.37 31.77 7.05
C GLU A 74 -0.41 30.44 6.29
N VAL A 75 0.69 29.71 6.24
CA VAL A 75 0.77 28.40 5.58
C VAL A 75 0.04 27.36 6.44
N TRP A 76 -0.86 26.55 5.86
CA TRP A 76 -1.53 25.46 6.58
C TRP A 76 -0.50 24.38 6.95
N GLY A 77 -0.65 23.70 8.08
CA GLY A 77 0.32 22.68 8.53
C GLY A 77 1.35 23.14 9.56
N ASP A 78 1.70 24.43 9.62
CA ASP A 78 2.54 24.96 10.73
C ASP A 78 1.85 24.79 12.09
N ARG A 79 0.51 24.74 12.11
CA ARG A 79 -0.28 24.50 13.33
C ARG A 79 -0.29 23.05 13.81
N LEU A 80 -0.13 22.07 12.93
CA LEU A 80 -0.16 20.65 13.33
C LEU A 80 1.06 20.29 14.19
N ASN A 81 2.12 21.10 14.13
CA ASN A 81 3.30 20.94 14.97
C ASN A 81 3.13 21.58 16.36
N GLU A 82 2.13 22.44 16.62
CA GLU A 82 1.95 23.09 17.93
C GLU A 82 1.64 22.09 19.05
N GLU A 83 0.98 20.96 18.75
CA GLU A 83 0.68 19.92 19.75
C GLU A 83 1.89 19.01 20.05
N GLU A 84 2.90 18.97 19.17
CA GLU A 84 4.11 18.15 19.33
C GLU A 84 5.31 18.95 19.89
N MET A 85 5.17 20.26 20.06
CA MET A 85 6.24 21.12 20.57
C MET A 85 6.45 20.97 22.08
N GLU A 86 7.72 20.86 22.49
CA GLU A 86 8.09 20.88 23.91
C GLU A 86 7.79 22.25 24.54
N GLU A 87 7.36 22.23 25.81
CA GLU A 87 6.98 23.43 26.57
C GLU A 87 8.14 24.45 26.61
N GLY A 88 8.08 25.48 25.76
CA GLY A 88 9.08 26.54 25.67
C GLY A 88 9.68 26.79 24.28
N GLU A 89 9.39 25.95 23.29
CA GLU A 89 9.72 26.26 21.89
C GLU A 89 8.66 27.21 21.30
N THR A 90 9.09 28.19 20.51
CA THR A 90 8.20 29.07 19.75
C THR A 90 8.49 28.87 18.27
N MET A 91 7.53 28.31 17.53
CA MET A 91 7.62 28.23 16.08
C MET A 91 7.40 29.63 15.53
N ASP A 92 8.32 30.11 14.69
CA ASP A 92 8.16 31.37 13.98
C ASP A 92 7.18 31.12 12.82
N ILE A 93 5.88 31.10 13.13
CA ILE A 93 4.82 30.93 12.14
C ILE A 93 4.89 32.15 11.22
N ASP A 94 5.15 31.94 9.93
CA ASP A 94 5.24 33.00 8.93
C ASP A 94 3.83 33.52 8.57
N LYS A 95 3.21 34.18 9.55
CA LYS A 95 1.87 34.76 9.48
C LYS A 95 1.94 36.19 8.98
N LYS A 96 1.42 36.42 7.78
CA LYS A 96 1.28 37.76 7.20
C LYS A 96 0.00 38.43 7.69
N ILE A 97 0.16 39.51 8.47
CA ILE A 97 -0.95 40.38 8.84
C ILE A 97 -1.23 41.38 7.72
N ILE A 98 -2.43 41.32 7.19
CA ILE A 98 -2.92 42.19 6.13
C ILE A 98 -3.08 43.62 6.65
N ASN A 99 -2.58 44.60 5.91
CA ASN A 99 -2.62 46.02 6.28
C ASN A 99 -3.51 46.89 5.37
N ASN A 100 -4.02 46.34 4.27
CA ASN A 100 -4.94 47.00 3.34
C ASN A 100 -6.07 46.05 2.91
N PHE A 101 -6.95 46.47 2.01
CA PHE A 101 -7.94 45.60 1.40
C PHE A 101 -7.34 44.84 0.23
N TYR A 102 -7.36 43.50 0.27
CA TYR A 102 -6.80 42.66 -0.79
C TYR A 102 -7.78 41.59 -1.25
N TRP A 103 -7.86 41.39 -2.56
CA TRP A 103 -8.25 40.08 -3.08
C TRP A 103 -7.08 39.13 -2.89
N PHE A 104 -7.36 37.97 -2.31
CA PHE A 104 -6.36 36.95 -2.09
C PHE A 104 -6.61 35.77 -3.01
N VAL A 105 -5.57 35.35 -3.69
CA VAL A 105 -5.58 34.20 -4.58
C VAL A 105 -4.41 33.34 -4.21
N TRP A 106 -4.58 32.02 -4.24
CA TRP A 106 -3.43 31.14 -4.26
C TRP A 106 -3.45 30.29 -5.52
N ILE A 107 -2.28 30.10 -6.11
CA ILE A 107 -2.08 29.29 -7.30
C ILE A 107 -1.39 28.00 -6.88
N ASP A 108 -2.07 26.90 -7.15
CA ASP A 108 -1.52 25.57 -7.09
C ASP A 108 -0.87 25.24 -8.44
N LYS A 109 0.45 25.08 -8.41
CA LYS A 109 1.24 24.67 -9.58
C LYS A 109 1.27 23.14 -9.75
N GLU A 110 0.83 22.40 -8.73
CA GLU A 110 0.79 20.93 -8.68
C GLU A 110 -0.58 20.45 -8.13
N PRO A 111 -1.70 20.74 -8.81
CA PRO A 111 -3.08 20.56 -8.32
C PRO A 111 -3.51 19.14 -7.93
N GLY A 112 -2.68 18.13 -8.15
CA GLY A 112 -2.92 16.78 -7.64
C GLY A 112 -2.06 16.40 -6.43
N ASN A 113 -1.24 17.34 -5.93
CA ASN A 113 -0.36 17.19 -4.77
C ASN A 113 -0.89 17.95 -3.54
N ILE A 114 -2.20 18.28 -3.52
CA ILE A 114 -2.92 18.96 -2.43
C ILE A 114 -2.95 18.21 -1.09
N PHE A 115 -2.07 17.25 -0.84
CA PHE A 115 -1.96 16.56 0.44
C PHE A 115 -0.52 16.58 1.01
N PHE A 116 0.45 17.12 0.25
CA PHE A 116 1.85 17.19 0.65
C PHE A 116 2.42 18.58 0.38
N GLY A 117 3.50 18.96 1.08
CA GLY A 117 4.25 20.19 0.80
C GLY A 117 4.62 20.29 -0.69
N HIS A 118 4.20 21.36 -1.35
CA HIS A 118 4.52 21.65 -2.75
C HIS A 118 4.48 23.15 -3.04
N ASP A 119 5.15 23.57 -4.10
CA ASP A 119 5.28 24.98 -4.45
C ASP A 119 3.92 25.58 -4.85
N VAL A 120 3.47 26.57 -4.07
CA VAL A 120 2.28 27.38 -4.36
C VAL A 120 2.65 28.87 -4.41
N GLU A 121 1.83 29.67 -5.09
CA GLU A 121 1.99 31.13 -5.10
C GLU A 121 0.81 31.81 -4.41
N TYR A 122 1.08 32.65 -3.43
CA TYR A 122 0.09 33.51 -2.79
C TYR A 122 0.12 34.88 -3.48
N ILE A 123 -1.01 35.29 -4.03
CA ILE A 123 -1.18 36.56 -4.72
C ILE A 123 -2.12 37.45 -3.91
N TYR A 124 -1.62 38.64 -3.56
CA TYR A 124 -2.38 39.69 -2.90
C TYR A 124 -2.61 40.81 -3.90
N ILE A 125 -3.84 40.97 -4.39
CA ILE A 125 -4.22 42.04 -5.32
C ILE A 125 -4.88 43.16 -4.50
N ASP A 126 -4.27 44.34 -4.46
CA ASP A 126 -4.81 45.52 -3.80
C ASP A 126 -6.19 45.83 -4.38
N ALA A 127 -7.20 45.74 -3.53
CA ALA A 127 -8.58 45.83 -3.98
C ALA A 127 -8.95 47.25 -4.46
N GLN A 128 -8.15 48.29 -4.22
CA GLN A 128 -8.41 49.65 -4.71
C GLN A 128 -7.69 49.96 -6.03
N SER A 129 -6.43 49.52 -6.17
CA SER A 129 -5.59 49.86 -7.32
C SER A 129 -5.50 48.75 -8.38
N GLY A 130 -5.69 47.49 -7.99
CA GLY A 130 -5.41 46.33 -8.82
C GLY A 130 -3.92 45.98 -8.93
N GLU A 131 -3.03 46.69 -8.23
CA GLU A 131 -1.63 46.28 -8.11
C GLU A 131 -1.53 45.00 -7.27
N TYR A 132 -0.56 44.13 -7.55
CA TYR A 132 -0.47 42.83 -6.86
C TYR A 132 0.95 42.50 -6.37
N ILE A 133 1.01 41.62 -5.37
CA ILE A 133 2.22 41.05 -4.78
C ILE A 133 2.11 39.53 -4.87
N VAL A 134 3.18 38.86 -5.29
CA VAL A 134 3.28 37.40 -5.36
C VAL A 134 4.30 36.92 -4.33
N GLU A 135 3.94 35.91 -3.54
CA GLU A 135 4.80 35.24 -2.58
C GLU A 135 4.82 33.73 -2.88
N ASN A 136 6.01 33.12 -2.97
CA ASN A 136 6.11 31.66 -3.10
C ASN A 136 6.05 31.04 -1.71
N LYS A 137 5.24 30.00 -1.55
CA LYS A 137 5.05 29.21 -0.33
C LYS A 137 5.10 27.74 -0.69
N ASP A 138 5.25 26.88 0.30
CA ASP A 138 5.41 25.43 0.17
C ASP A 138 4.14 24.65 0.55
N PHE A 139 3.02 25.35 0.81
CA PHE A 139 1.73 24.72 1.06
C PHE A 139 0.57 25.71 0.95
N TRP A 140 -0.67 25.21 0.87
CA TRP A 140 -1.85 26.06 0.75
C TRP A 140 -2.12 26.92 2.00
N PRO A 141 -2.86 28.03 1.87
CA PRO A 141 -3.02 29.00 2.95
C PRO A 141 -4.10 28.60 3.96
N SER A 142 -3.98 29.19 5.15
CA SER A 142 -5.11 29.41 6.06
C SER A 142 -5.30 30.90 6.30
N ILE A 143 -6.56 31.30 6.37
CA ILE A 143 -6.96 32.69 6.54
C ILE A 143 -7.69 32.81 7.88
N ASN A 144 -7.13 33.61 8.78
CA ASN A 144 -7.63 33.75 10.16
C ASN A 144 -7.75 32.42 10.92
N GLY A 145 -6.95 31.42 10.53
CA GLY A 145 -6.99 30.08 11.10
C GLY A 145 -8.05 29.15 10.54
N GLU A 146 -8.82 29.59 9.54
CA GLU A 146 -9.67 28.73 8.73
C GLU A 146 -8.84 28.19 7.57
N SER A 147 -8.78 26.86 7.46
CA SER A 147 -8.15 26.19 6.32
C SER A 147 -8.98 26.36 5.07
N PHE A 148 -8.31 26.42 3.92
CA PHE A 148 -8.97 26.28 2.62
C PHE A 148 -9.58 24.87 2.39
N GLU A 149 -9.24 23.88 3.24
CA GLU A 149 -9.72 22.48 3.18
C GLU A 149 -11.21 22.31 3.56
N GLY A 150 -11.89 23.38 4.00
CA GLY A 150 -13.27 23.33 4.46
C GLY A 150 -14.27 22.96 3.36
N ASP A 151 -14.61 21.68 3.30
CA ASP A 151 -15.62 21.04 2.44
C ASP A 151 -15.24 21.06 0.94
N MET A 152 -15.08 19.88 0.36
CA MET A 152 -14.86 19.68 -1.07
C MET A 152 -15.96 20.36 -1.90
N ASP A 153 -17.17 20.52 -1.35
CA ASP A 153 -18.25 21.31 -1.95
C ASP A 153 -17.91 22.82 -2.01
N THR A 154 -17.14 23.38 -1.08
CA THR A 154 -16.67 24.77 -1.13
C THR A 154 -15.62 24.97 -2.22
N MET A 155 -14.70 24.01 -2.39
CA MET A 155 -13.76 24.03 -3.53
C MET A 155 -14.48 23.91 -4.88
N ILE A 156 -15.55 23.11 -4.95
CA ILE A 156 -16.41 22.97 -6.13
C ILE A 156 -17.21 24.26 -6.42
N ASN A 157 -17.56 25.02 -5.38
CA ASN A 157 -18.33 26.26 -5.49
C ASN A 157 -17.45 27.52 -5.62
N THR A 158 -16.15 27.43 -5.37
CA THR A 158 -15.19 28.51 -5.64
C THR A 158 -15.01 28.62 -7.15
N GLU A 159 -15.15 29.82 -7.71
CA GLU A 159 -15.09 30.04 -9.15
C GLU A 159 -13.66 29.76 -9.66
N ILE A 160 -13.42 28.53 -10.13
CA ILE A 160 -12.13 28.14 -10.71
C ILE A 160 -11.95 28.95 -11.99
N LEU A 161 -11.01 29.89 -11.96
CA LEU A 161 -10.64 30.72 -13.09
C LEU A 161 -9.65 29.95 -13.98
N SER A 162 -10.09 28.88 -14.64
CA SER A 162 -9.29 28.23 -15.69
C SER A 162 -9.79 28.68 -17.07
N ASP A 163 -8.85 29.01 -17.98
CA ASP A 163 -9.17 29.49 -19.32
C ASP A 163 -9.74 28.41 -20.25
N ASN A 164 -9.74 27.16 -19.80
CA ASN A 164 -10.47 26.09 -20.44
C ASN A 164 -11.85 25.96 -19.79
N ASN A 165 -12.87 26.41 -20.51
CA ASN A 165 -14.32 26.36 -20.30
C ASN A 165 -14.91 24.96 -19.91
N ILE A 166 -14.27 24.24 -19.00
CA ILE A 166 -14.70 22.99 -18.40
C ILE A 166 -15.35 23.41 -17.08
N SER A 167 -16.60 23.88 -17.15
CA SER A 167 -17.41 23.93 -15.94
C SER A 167 -17.38 22.54 -15.31
N ILE A 168 -17.19 22.43 -13.99
CA ILE A 168 -17.24 21.17 -13.25
C ILE A 168 -18.48 20.32 -13.63
N LYS A 169 -19.61 20.96 -13.99
CA LYS A 169 -20.81 20.29 -14.54
C LYS A 169 -20.60 19.48 -15.83
N LYS A 170 -19.62 19.83 -16.66
CA LYS A 170 -19.29 19.14 -17.92
C LYS A 170 -18.34 17.96 -17.66
N PHE A 171 -17.46 18.11 -16.67
CA PHE A 171 -16.61 17.04 -16.15
C PHE A 171 -17.45 15.94 -15.46
N LEU A 172 -18.42 16.34 -14.61
CA LEU A 172 -19.36 15.42 -13.95
C LEU A 172 -20.37 14.73 -14.89
N ASN A 173 -20.56 15.23 -16.11
CA ASN A 173 -21.39 14.61 -17.15
C ASN A 173 -20.61 13.76 -18.17
N SER A 174 -19.30 13.59 -17.96
CA SER A 174 -18.48 12.76 -18.84
C SER A 174 -18.91 11.29 -18.75
N ASP A 175 -18.78 10.56 -19.87
CA ASP A 175 -19.15 9.15 -19.92
C ASP A 175 -18.32 8.28 -18.95
N ILE A 176 -17.16 8.78 -18.54
CA ILE A 176 -16.28 8.19 -17.51
C ILE A 176 -16.99 8.05 -16.15
N ILE A 177 -17.74 9.06 -15.71
CA ILE A 177 -18.48 9.03 -14.43
C ILE A 177 -19.69 8.09 -14.53
N LYS A 178 -20.33 7.99 -15.70
CA LYS A 178 -21.46 7.06 -15.92
C LYS A 178 -21.00 5.61 -15.93
N ASP A 179 -19.83 5.34 -16.50
CA ASP A 179 -19.23 4.01 -16.51
C ASP A 179 -18.84 3.57 -15.09
N PHE A 180 -18.35 4.49 -14.24
CA PHE A 180 -18.10 4.24 -12.82
C PHE A 180 -19.35 3.76 -12.07
N PHE A 181 -20.48 4.48 -12.19
CA PHE A 181 -21.74 4.06 -11.55
C PHE A 181 -22.38 2.80 -12.18
N ALA A 182 -22.10 2.51 -13.46
CA ALA A 182 -22.57 1.30 -14.13
C ALA A 182 -21.81 0.05 -13.66
N ILE A 183 -20.53 0.17 -13.32
CA ILE A 183 -19.70 -0.89 -12.74
C ILE A 183 -20.23 -1.26 -11.35
N GLU A 184 -20.50 -0.27 -10.49
CA GLU A 184 -21.06 -0.47 -9.14
C GLU A 184 -22.43 -1.19 -9.20
N ALA A 185 -23.28 -0.84 -10.17
CA ALA A 185 -24.59 -1.49 -10.35
C ALA A 185 -24.48 -2.96 -10.80
N ARG A 186 -23.51 -3.29 -11.66
CA ARG A 186 -23.28 -4.68 -12.13
C ARG A 186 -22.71 -5.56 -11.03
N ALA A 187 -21.81 -5.04 -10.20
CA ALA A 187 -21.27 -5.75 -9.04
C ALA A 187 -22.39 -6.16 -8.04
N ARG A 188 -23.32 -5.23 -7.75
CA ARG A 188 -24.50 -5.51 -6.90
C ARG A 188 -25.48 -6.51 -7.50
N GLU A 189 -25.55 -6.62 -8.82
CA GLU A 189 -26.42 -7.59 -9.50
C GLU A 189 -25.80 -8.99 -9.53
N ALA A 190 -24.48 -9.10 -9.71
CA ALA A 190 -23.74 -10.36 -9.64
C ALA A 190 -23.82 -11.02 -8.25
N GLY A 191 -23.72 -10.23 -7.17
CA GLY A 191 -23.88 -10.72 -5.79
C GLY A 191 -25.24 -11.36 -5.48
N LYS A 192 -26.30 -11.01 -6.23
CA LYS A 192 -27.66 -11.58 -6.02
C LYS A 192 -27.85 -12.98 -6.58
N TYR A 193 -27.02 -13.41 -7.54
CA TYR A 193 -27.10 -14.74 -8.14
C TYR A 193 -26.24 -15.80 -7.44
N LEU A 194 -25.47 -15.40 -6.42
CA LEU A 194 -24.57 -16.25 -5.64
C LEU A 194 -25.22 -16.97 -4.45
N HIS A 195 -26.54 -16.94 -4.31
CA HIS A 195 -27.24 -17.98 -3.55
C HIS A 195 -27.19 -19.30 -4.32
N ILE A 196 -26.00 -19.90 -4.38
CA ILE A 196 -25.79 -21.29 -4.69
C ILE A 196 -26.64 -22.05 -3.67
N ASN A 197 -27.65 -22.75 -4.17
CA ASN A 197 -28.41 -23.73 -3.41
C ASN A 197 -27.44 -24.83 -2.97
N SER A 198 -26.73 -24.61 -1.86
CA SER A 198 -25.79 -25.58 -1.33
C SER A 198 -26.59 -26.81 -0.85
N PRO A 199 -26.32 -28.01 -1.38
CA PRO A 199 -26.95 -29.24 -0.92
C PRO A 199 -26.72 -29.39 0.58
N LYS A 200 -27.80 -29.62 1.32
CA LYS A 200 -27.88 -29.30 2.75
C LYS A 200 -27.06 -30.16 3.72
N GLU A 201 -26.34 -31.21 3.34
CA GLU A 201 -25.82 -32.15 4.35
C GLU A 201 -24.48 -32.87 4.09
N GLU A 202 -23.66 -32.55 3.08
CA GLU A 202 -22.36 -33.24 2.92
C GLU A 202 -21.18 -32.26 2.85
N TYR A 203 -20.39 -32.27 3.93
CA TYR A 203 -19.14 -31.53 4.16
C TYR A 203 -19.26 -29.99 4.21
N GLN A 204 -19.32 -29.46 5.44
CA GLN A 204 -19.18 -28.01 5.68
C GLN A 204 -17.70 -27.64 5.61
N HIS A 205 -17.20 -27.35 4.42
CA HIS A 205 -15.92 -26.64 4.26
C HIS A 205 -16.07 -25.24 4.82
N GLU A 206 -15.27 -24.89 5.83
CA GLU A 206 -15.23 -23.53 6.36
C GLU A 206 -14.15 -22.70 5.65
N HIS A 207 -14.43 -21.41 5.50
CA HIS A 207 -13.51 -20.44 4.92
C HIS A 207 -12.99 -19.53 6.03
N TYR A 208 -11.67 -19.53 6.21
CA TYR A 208 -10.97 -18.66 7.15
C TYR A 208 -10.17 -17.61 6.40
N ALA A 209 -10.01 -16.44 7.00
CA ALA A 209 -9.20 -15.38 6.46
C ALA A 209 -8.26 -14.78 7.50
N MET A 210 -7.13 -14.28 7.04
CA MET A 210 -6.22 -13.46 7.81
C MET A 210 -5.86 -12.22 7.01
N ILE A 211 -6.20 -11.04 7.52
CA ILE A 211 -5.87 -9.75 6.91
C ILE A 211 -4.78 -9.08 7.74
N ILE A 212 -3.73 -8.62 7.09
CA ILE A 212 -2.54 -8.06 7.74
C ILE A 212 -2.20 -6.71 7.13
N SER A 213 -2.18 -5.66 7.95
CA SER A 213 -1.63 -4.35 7.59
C SER A 213 -0.23 -4.18 8.18
N GLY A 214 0.74 -3.88 7.34
CA GLY A 214 2.12 -3.58 7.76
C GLY A 214 2.32 -2.17 8.31
N PHE A 215 1.32 -1.31 8.24
CA PHE A 215 1.52 0.11 8.48
C PHE A 215 0.79 0.64 9.72
N GLY A 216 1.28 1.75 10.27
CA GLY A 216 0.81 2.44 11.48
C GLY A 216 -0.08 3.65 11.21
N LYS A 217 -0.11 4.59 12.16
CA LYS A 217 -1.12 5.66 12.30
C LYS A 217 -1.34 6.60 11.09
N ASN A 218 -0.38 6.75 10.17
CA ASN A 218 -0.37 7.84 9.19
C ASN A 218 -0.57 7.42 7.72
N ASP A 219 -0.47 6.13 7.37
CA ASP A 219 -0.75 5.71 5.99
C ASP A 219 -2.14 5.09 5.89
N TRP A 220 -3.10 6.00 5.78
CA TRP A 220 -4.52 5.68 5.62
C TRP A 220 -4.78 4.73 4.44
N VAL A 221 -3.96 4.76 3.38
CA VAL A 221 -4.11 3.89 2.20
C VAL A 221 -4.01 2.41 2.57
N PHE A 222 -3.06 2.02 3.43
CA PHE A 222 -2.91 0.63 3.86
C PHE A 222 -4.07 0.19 4.75
N LEU A 223 -4.57 1.09 5.61
CA LEU A 223 -5.72 0.83 6.47
C LEU A 223 -6.99 0.68 5.63
N ASP A 224 -7.26 1.63 4.73
CA ASP A 224 -8.40 1.59 3.83
C ASP A 224 -8.42 0.30 3.00
N GLY A 225 -7.28 -0.07 2.41
CA GLY A 225 -7.17 -1.33 1.66
C GLY A 225 -7.49 -2.58 2.48
N VAL A 226 -7.01 -2.70 3.73
CA VAL A 226 -7.38 -3.85 4.57
C VAL A 226 -8.84 -3.82 5.02
N HIS A 227 -9.43 -2.64 5.23
CA HIS A 227 -10.85 -2.48 5.55
C HIS A 227 -11.74 -2.86 4.37
N GLN A 228 -11.39 -2.43 3.15
CA GLN A 228 -12.06 -2.85 1.92
C GLN A 228 -12.00 -4.37 1.75
N MET A 229 -10.85 -5.00 2.01
CA MET A 229 -10.72 -6.46 1.94
C MET A 229 -11.63 -7.16 2.97
N TYR A 230 -11.69 -6.65 4.20
CA TYR A 230 -12.61 -7.20 5.21
C TYR A 230 -14.05 -7.13 4.72
N ASN A 231 -14.50 -5.98 4.22
CA ASN A 231 -15.87 -5.82 3.70
C ASN A 231 -16.14 -6.75 2.51
N ALA A 232 -15.20 -6.89 1.58
CA ALA A 232 -15.30 -7.82 0.46
C ALA A 232 -15.47 -9.27 0.94
N LEU A 233 -14.71 -9.71 1.94
CA LEU A 233 -14.86 -11.04 2.54
C LEU A 233 -16.24 -11.23 3.19
N LYS A 234 -16.78 -10.19 3.83
CA LYS A 234 -18.14 -10.23 4.40
C LYS A 234 -19.21 -10.38 3.33
N GLU A 235 -19.08 -9.67 2.21
CA GLU A 235 -20.03 -9.72 1.10
C GLU A 235 -20.07 -11.11 0.45
N VAL A 236 -18.93 -11.80 0.35
CA VAL A 236 -18.87 -13.19 -0.15
C VAL A 236 -19.19 -14.24 0.92
N GLY A 237 -19.53 -13.84 2.14
CA GLY A 237 -20.10 -14.72 3.16
C GLY A 237 -19.13 -15.29 4.21
N TYR A 238 -17.93 -14.73 4.38
CA TYR A 238 -17.05 -15.15 5.48
C TYR A 238 -17.67 -14.81 6.85
N ASP A 239 -17.60 -15.76 7.79
CA ASP A 239 -18.01 -15.54 9.19
C ASP A 239 -16.99 -14.64 9.90
N ASP A 240 -17.46 -13.68 10.72
CA ASP A 240 -16.56 -12.80 11.48
C ASP A 240 -15.63 -13.57 12.42
N ASN A 241 -16.09 -14.71 12.94
CA ASN A 241 -15.31 -15.56 13.82
C ASN A 241 -14.16 -16.27 13.09
N HIS A 242 -14.22 -16.34 11.75
CA HIS A 242 -13.21 -16.97 10.91
C HIS A 242 -12.28 -15.95 10.24
N ILE A 243 -12.44 -14.64 10.50
CA ILE A 243 -11.55 -13.60 10.00
C ILE A 243 -10.63 -13.11 11.12
N VAL A 244 -9.33 -13.28 10.95
CA VAL A 244 -8.31 -12.69 11.82
C VAL A 244 -7.82 -11.39 11.22
N PHE A 245 -8.00 -10.28 11.93
CA PHE A 245 -7.61 -8.94 11.46
C PHE A 245 -6.43 -8.41 12.28
N LEU A 246 -5.26 -8.32 11.65
CA LEU A 246 -4.04 -7.75 12.20
C LEU A 246 -3.75 -6.40 11.53
N ALA A 247 -4.40 -5.35 12.02
CA ALA A 247 -4.12 -3.98 11.64
C ALA A 247 -4.15 -3.08 12.89
N PRO A 248 -3.44 -1.96 12.90
CA PRO A 248 -3.57 -0.99 13.98
C PRO A 248 -4.93 -0.31 13.93
N ILE A 249 -5.69 -0.41 15.02
CA ILE A 249 -6.97 0.28 15.17
C ILE A 249 -6.78 1.33 16.26
N LYS A 250 -6.49 2.59 15.90
CA LYS A 250 -6.54 3.68 16.89
C LYS A 250 -6.79 5.06 16.29
N GLY A 251 -7.99 5.57 16.52
CA GLY A 251 -8.32 6.96 16.88
C GLY A 251 -7.55 8.09 16.20
N VAL A 252 -7.51 8.11 14.88
CA VAL A 252 -7.15 9.29 14.08
C VAL A 252 -8.23 9.46 13.03
N LEU A 253 -9.31 10.15 13.37
CA LEU A 253 -10.30 10.56 12.39
C LEU A 253 -10.72 12.00 12.69
N ASN A 254 -10.52 12.86 11.70
CA ASN A 254 -11.12 14.19 11.63
C ASN A 254 -12.65 14.06 11.44
N SER A 255 -13.34 15.14 11.79
CA SER A 255 -14.76 15.24 12.20
C SER A 255 -15.84 14.67 11.27
N ASP A 256 -15.55 14.36 10.01
CA ASP A 256 -16.57 13.81 9.09
C ASP A 256 -16.60 12.27 9.07
N TRP A 257 -15.51 11.63 9.50
CA TRP A 257 -15.46 10.19 9.71
C TRP A 257 -15.80 9.79 11.14
N ASP A 258 -16.08 10.74 12.04
CA ASP A 258 -16.48 10.48 13.43
C ASP A 258 -17.71 9.56 13.51
N ARG A 259 -18.64 9.62 12.54
CA ARG A 259 -19.79 8.68 12.51
C ARG A 259 -19.39 7.26 12.17
N GLU A 260 -18.38 7.06 11.34
CA GLU A 260 -17.91 5.73 10.93
C GLU A 260 -16.83 5.19 11.87
N ALA A 261 -16.08 6.09 12.53
CA ALA A 261 -15.19 5.83 13.65
C ALA A 261 -15.96 5.39 14.90
N ASP A 262 -17.02 6.12 15.25
CA ASP A 262 -17.93 5.77 16.34
C ASP A 262 -18.67 4.49 15.99
N PHE A 263 -19.08 4.29 14.73
CA PHE A 263 -19.62 3.01 14.27
C PHE A 263 -18.61 1.88 14.40
N ASN A 264 -17.35 2.05 13.99
CA ASN A 264 -16.33 1.01 14.05
C ASN A 264 -15.82 0.75 15.47
N LYS A 265 -15.78 1.77 16.33
CA LYS A 265 -15.46 1.64 17.76
C LYS A 265 -16.61 1.01 18.52
N GLU A 266 -17.84 1.46 18.31
CA GLU A 266 -19.05 0.87 18.90
C GLU A 266 -19.23 -0.57 18.41
N LYS A 267 -18.97 -0.86 17.13
CA LYS A 267 -18.98 -2.21 16.56
C LYS A 267 -17.81 -3.05 17.07
N ALA A 268 -16.59 -2.52 17.22
CA ALA A 268 -15.48 -3.25 17.85
C ALA A 268 -15.76 -3.54 19.33
N GLU A 269 -16.34 -2.60 20.07
CA GLU A 269 -16.77 -2.78 21.47
C GLU A 269 -17.98 -3.72 21.57
N GLU A 270 -18.91 -3.69 20.61
CA GLU A 270 -20.08 -4.58 20.50
C GLU A 270 -19.64 -6.00 20.12
N MET A 271 -18.71 -6.15 19.18
CA MET A 271 -18.11 -7.43 18.79
C MET A 271 -17.32 -8.04 19.95
N ASN A 272 -16.57 -7.22 20.71
CA ASN A 272 -15.92 -7.65 21.95
C ASN A 272 -16.94 -8.05 23.03
N LYS A 273 -18.06 -7.32 23.18
CA LYS A 273 -19.15 -7.67 24.12
C LYS A 273 -19.92 -8.94 23.71
N LYS A 274 -19.99 -9.25 22.41
CA LYS A 274 -20.65 -10.45 21.86
C LYS A 274 -19.79 -11.72 21.93
N GLY A 275 -18.57 -11.64 22.46
CA GLY A 275 -17.69 -12.80 22.62
C GLY A 275 -17.03 -13.27 21.33
N ILE A 276 -16.99 -12.41 20.30
CA ILE A 276 -16.30 -12.69 19.03
C ILE A 276 -14.78 -12.65 19.28
N PRO A 277 -14.02 -13.76 19.10
CA PRO A 277 -12.63 -13.80 19.51
C PRO A 277 -11.67 -13.12 18.53
N LYS A 278 -11.29 -11.89 18.91
CA LYS A 278 -9.97 -11.24 18.75
C LYS A 278 -9.68 -10.51 17.43
N PHE A 279 -10.08 -9.24 17.39
CA PHE A 279 -9.08 -8.22 17.10
C PHE A 279 -8.01 -8.30 18.20
N VAL A 280 -6.74 -8.51 17.84
CA VAL A 280 -5.69 -8.12 18.78
C VAL A 280 -5.76 -6.60 18.77
N ALA A 281 -6.45 -6.00 19.73
CA ALA A 281 -6.53 -4.57 19.94
C ALA A 281 -5.79 -4.24 21.24
N SER A 282 -4.64 -3.60 21.09
CA SER A 282 -3.76 -3.10 22.14
C SER A 282 -3.84 -1.59 22.05
N ASN A 283 -3.84 -0.93 23.20
CA ASN A 283 -3.82 0.53 23.27
C ASN A 283 -2.45 1.10 22.80
N VAL A 284 -1.48 0.24 22.49
CA VAL A 284 -0.20 0.55 21.85
C VAL A 284 -0.27 0.03 20.41
N VAL A 285 -0.55 0.96 19.48
CA VAL A 285 -0.81 0.75 18.05
C VAL A 285 0.29 -0.09 17.37
N ASP A 286 1.53 0.11 17.79
CA ASP A 286 2.70 -0.52 17.18
C ASP A 286 2.94 -1.98 17.62
N GLU A 287 2.33 -2.43 18.73
CA GLU A 287 2.49 -3.81 19.19
C GLU A 287 1.58 -4.79 18.45
N LEU A 288 0.50 -4.29 17.82
CA LEU A 288 -0.54 -5.11 17.22
C LEU A 288 -0.10 -5.84 15.98
N THR A 289 0.53 -5.12 15.06
CA THR A 289 1.03 -5.66 13.79
C THR A 289 2.49 -6.06 13.94
N SER A 290 2.77 -6.91 14.93
CA SER A 290 4.12 -7.41 15.23
C SER A 290 4.30 -8.86 14.75
N PRO A 291 5.56 -9.30 14.49
CA PRO A 291 5.87 -10.70 14.18
C PRO A 291 5.37 -11.70 15.25
N ILE A 292 5.29 -11.25 16.50
CA ILE A 292 4.81 -12.05 17.63
C ILE A 292 3.30 -12.30 17.50
N ASN A 293 2.53 -11.25 17.25
CA ASN A 293 1.07 -11.38 17.08
C ASN A 293 0.70 -12.11 15.78
N PHE A 294 1.48 -11.92 14.72
CA PHE A 294 1.37 -12.75 13.52
C PHE A 294 1.49 -14.23 13.87
N ARG A 295 2.55 -14.61 14.60
CA ARG A 295 2.77 -15.99 15.04
C ARG A 295 1.63 -16.52 15.90
N PHE A 296 1.20 -15.77 16.91
CA PHE A 296 0.11 -16.24 17.78
C PHE A 296 -1.22 -16.39 17.03
N SER A 297 -1.47 -15.55 16.03
CA SER A 297 -2.65 -15.63 15.18
C SER A 297 -2.63 -16.88 14.31
N ILE A 298 -1.50 -17.19 13.71
CA ILE A 298 -1.31 -18.42 12.94
C ILE A 298 -1.42 -19.67 13.84
N GLU A 299 -0.77 -19.67 15.01
CA GLU A 299 -0.87 -20.79 15.97
C GLU A 299 -2.30 -21.00 16.50
N LYS A 300 -3.15 -19.96 16.47
CA LYS A 300 -4.58 -20.08 16.75
C LYS A 300 -5.30 -20.70 15.54
N LEU A 301 -5.13 -20.13 14.35
CA LEU A 301 -5.74 -20.66 13.11
C LEU A 301 -5.42 -22.14 12.91
N GLN A 302 -4.17 -22.56 13.15
CA GLN A 302 -3.75 -23.96 13.07
C GLN A 302 -4.49 -24.93 14.02
N LYS A 303 -5.11 -24.42 15.09
CA LYS A 303 -5.93 -25.21 16.01
C LYS A 303 -7.40 -25.24 15.61
N ASP A 304 -7.86 -24.16 14.97
CA ASP A 304 -9.25 -23.96 14.61
C ASP A 304 -9.56 -24.60 13.23
N LEU A 305 -8.59 -24.55 12.31
CA LEU A 305 -8.67 -25.10 10.96
C LEU A 305 -8.67 -26.63 10.93
N LYS A 306 -9.55 -27.19 10.09
CA LYS A 306 -9.61 -28.61 9.74
C LYS A 306 -8.94 -28.89 8.39
N PRO A 307 -8.53 -30.14 8.10
CA PRO A 307 -7.91 -30.51 6.83
C PRO A 307 -8.73 -30.17 5.59
N GLU A 308 -10.05 -30.12 5.70
CA GLU A 308 -10.98 -29.79 4.62
C GLU A 308 -11.23 -28.27 4.45
N ASP A 309 -10.79 -27.45 5.39
CA ASP A 309 -11.01 -26.01 5.36
C ASP A 309 -10.05 -25.29 4.40
N SER A 310 -10.33 -24.01 4.15
CA SER A 310 -9.49 -23.12 3.36
C SER A 310 -9.06 -21.89 4.16
N LEU A 311 -7.87 -21.38 3.85
CA LEU A 311 -7.34 -20.15 4.45
C LEU A 311 -6.94 -19.15 3.35
N PHE A 312 -7.52 -17.96 3.42
CA PHE A 312 -7.10 -16.80 2.65
C PHE A 312 -6.22 -15.88 3.50
N VAL A 313 -5.05 -15.48 3.02
CA VAL A 313 -4.15 -14.55 3.71
C VAL A 313 -3.91 -13.34 2.84
N PHE A 314 -4.33 -12.16 3.29
CA PHE A 314 -4.05 -10.89 2.63
C PHE A 314 -3.02 -10.09 3.43
N VAL A 315 -1.94 -9.69 2.77
CA VAL A 315 -0.88 -8.86 3.35
C VAL A 315 -0.77 -7.59 2.55
N LEU A 316 -1.00 -6.45 3.20
CA LEU A 316 -0.82 -5.11 2.63
C LEU A 316 0.20 -4.37 3.51
N SER A 317 1.43 -4.22 3.01
CA SER A 317 2.57 -3.72 3.79
C SER A 317 3.64 -3.13 2.88
N HIS A 318 4.50 -2.24 3.38
CA HIS A 318 5.78 -2.02 2.71
C HIS A 318 6.66 -3.28 2.79
N GLY A 319 7.62 -3.35 1.86
CA GLY A 319 8.63 -4.40 1.84
C GLY A 319 10.03 -3.88 1.52
N LYS A 320 11.02 -4.75 1.74
CA LYS A 320 12.43 -4.49 1.41
C LYS A 320 13.01 -5.60 0.57
N LYS A 321 14.01 -5.23 -0.24
CA LYS A 321 14.77 -6.15 -1.09
C LYS A 321 15.43 -7.29 -0.31
N ASN A 322 15.72 -7.06 0.99
CA ASN A 322 16.23 -8.09 1.90
C ASN A 322 15.15 -9.04 2.45
N GLN A 323 13.99 -9.13 1.79
CA GLN A 323 12.95 -10.11 2.09
C GLN A 323 12.30 -9.87 3.47
N LYS A 324 11.88 -8.64 3.77
CA LYS A 324 11.19 -8.28 5.04
C LYS A 324 9.93 -7.47 4.77
N PHE A 325 8.84 -7.82 5.47
CA PHE A 325 7.68 -6.97 5.65
C PHE A 325 7.93 -5.94 6.75
N ALA A 326 7.32 -4.76 6.63
CA ALA A 326 7.38 -3.66 7.59
C ALA A 326 6.55 -3.88 8.87
N LEU A 327 6.26 -5.14 9.24
CA LEU A 327 5.47 -5.48 10.41
C LEU A 327 6.24 -5.22 11.71
N GLY A 328 5.75 -4.31 12.54
CA GLY A 328 6.28 -4.01 13.87
C GLY A 328 7.43 -3.01 13.89
N GLU A 329 7.79 -2.45 12.74
CA GLU A 329 8.81 -1.39 12.62
C GLU A 329 8.30 -0.08 13.24
N PRO A 330 9.14 0.80 13.78
CA PRO A 330 8.72 2.18 14.13
C PRO A 330 8.17 2.94 12.90
N VAL A 331 7.22 3.87 13.08
CA VAL A 331 6.54 4.59 11.97
C VAL A 331 7.54 5.28 11.03
N ASP A 332 8.55 5.94 11.57
CA ASP A 332 9.66 6.56 10.84
C ASP A 332 10.48 5.54 10.03
N ALA A 333 10.75 4.37 10.61
CA ALA A 333 11.43 3.27 9.92
C ALA A 333 10.56 2.64 8.82
N ARG A 334 9.23 2.65 8.96
CA ARG A 334 8.25 2.13 7.98
C ARG A 334 8.18 3.01 6.73
N GLN A 335 8.10 4.34 6.89
CA GLN A 335 8.06 5.27 5.76
C GLN A 335 9.35 5.27 4.92
N ALA A 336 10.47 4.91 5.54
CA ALA A 336 11.74 4.68 4.85
C ALA A 336 11.77 3.35 4.06
N MET A 337 10.78 2.47 4.20
CA MET A 337 10.67 1.22 3.42
C MET A 337 9.93 1.50 2.11
N GLY A 338 10.48 1.07 0.98
CA GLY A 338 9.88 1.27 -0.35
C GLY A 338 10.41 2.49 -1.13
N SER A 339 10.81 3.57 -0.45
CA SER A 339 11.29 4.79 -1.14
C SER A 339 12.79 4.79 -1.42
N HIS A 340 13.65 4.31 -0.50
CA HIS A 340 15.10 4.18 -0.72
C HIS A 340 15.72 3.06 0.13
N ASP A 341 16.27 2.03 -0.54
CA ASP A 341 16.99 0.86 0.05
C ASP A 341 18.21 1.23 0.94
N LYS A 342 18.48 2.53 1.16
CA LYS A 342 19.66 3.05 1.85
C LYS A 342 19.56 3.01 3.38
N ILE A 343 18.36 3.01 3.95
CA ILE A 343 18.17 2.95 5.40
C ILE A 343 17.97 1.50 5.82
N ARG A 344 18.94 0.96 6.58
CA ARG A 344 18.79 -0.31 7.29
C ARG A 344 17.52 -0.18 8.14
N GLY A 345 16.47 -0.93 7.79
CA GLY A 345 15.29 -1.04 8.65
C GLY A 345 15.71 -1.63 9.99
N SER A 346 14.85 -1.54 10.99
CA SER A 346 15.18 -2.20 12.25
C SER A 346 15.24 -3.73 12.03
N ASP A 347 15.81 -4.43 13.01
CA ASP A 347 15.82 -5.88 12.98
C ASP A 347 14.45 -6.50 13.30
N SER A 348 13.44 -5.68 13.59
CA SER A 348 12.13 -6.12 14.08
C SER A 348 11.15 -6.57 12.99
N GLY A 349 11.34 -6.19 11.72
CA GLY A 349 10.47 -6.58 10.62
C GLY A 349 10.35 -8.09 10.40
N LEU A 350 9.18 -8.53 9.91
CA LEU A 350 8.91 -9.94 9.63
C LEU A 350 9.62 -10.40 8.34
N THR A 351 10.68 -11.18 8.48
CA THR A 351 11.38 -11.78 7.32
C THR A 351 10.48 -12.75 6.54
N SER A 352 10.66 -12.86 5.22
CA SER A 352 9.98 -13.83 4.36
C SER A 352 10.16 -15.27 4.85
N LYS A 353 11.37 -15.59 5.33
CA LYS A 353 11.66 -16.90 5.93
C LYS A 353 10.73 -17.15 7.11
N ARG A 354 10.65 -16.19 8.04
CA ARG A 354 9.84 -16.34 9.25
C ARG A 354 8.34 -16.33 8.95
N PHE A 355 7.88 -15.46 8.05
CA PHE A 355 6.51 -15.43 7.55
C PHE A 355 6.09 -16.80 7.00
N SER A 356 6.85 -17.31 6.03
CA SER A 356 6.55 -18.58 5.35
C SER A 356 6.67 -19.78 6.31
N GLU A 357 7.71 -19.81 7.14
CA GLU A 357 7.90 -20.86 8.13
C GLU A 357 6.71 -20.92 9.09
N VAL A 358 6.32 -19.80 9.67
CA VAL A 358 5.23 -19.75 10.65
C VAL A 358 3.91 -20.08 9.99
N LEU A 359 3.59 -19.49 8.83
CA LEU A 359 2.34 -19.72 8.10
C LEU A 359 2.15 -21.20 7.76
N MET A 360 3.19 -21.86 7.25
CA MET A 360 3.05 -23.20 6.68
C MET A 360 3.34 -24.32 7.68
N ARG A 361 4.18 -24.08 8.70
CA ARG A 361 4.57 -25.11 9.66
C ARG A 361 3.36 -25.55 10.49
N ASN A 362 2.98 -26.81 10.36
CA ASN A 362 1.83 -27.44 11.02
C ASN A 362 0.45 -27.02 10.48
N MET A 363 0.40 -26.24 9.40
CA MET A 363 -0.87 -25.89 8.78
C MET A 363 -1.41 -27.09 8.01
N LYS A 364 -2.59 -27.60 8.37
CA LYS A 364 -3.27 -28.72 7.72
C LYS A 364 -4.60 -28.26 7.16
N ILE A 365 -4.63 -27.95 5.87
CA ILE A 365 -5.79 -27.37 5.18
C ILE A 365 -5.84 -27.86 3.74
N CYS A 366 -7.00 -27.76 3.12
CA CYS A 366 -7.11 -28.11 1.73
C CYS A 366 -6.50 -27.03 0.84
N GLU A 367 -6.83 -25.77 1.13
CA GLU A 367 -6.44 -24.66 0.28
C GLU A 367 -5.83 -23.51 1.08
N LEU A 368 -4.68 -23.04 0.61
CA LEU A 368 -4.06 -21.80 1.06
C LEU A 368 -3.95 -20.82 -0.09
N MET A 369 -4.64 -19.69 0.00
CA MET A 369 -4.45 -18.56 -0.91
C MET A 369 -3.73 -17.43 -0.18
N VAL A 370 -2.68 -16.88 -0.78
CA VAL A 370 -1.91 -15.76 -0.21
C VAL A 370 -1.86 -14.62 -1.22
N LEU A 371 -2.36 -13.46 -0.84
CA LEU A 371 -2.30 -12.23 -1.61
C LEU A 371 -1.34 -11.26 -0.91
N ILE A 372 -0.29 -10.83 -1.61
CA ILE A 372 0.77 -9.99 -1.05
C ILE A 372 0.89 -8.70 -1.86
N ASP A 373 0.46 -7.60 -1.27
CA ASP A 373 0.79 -6.26 -1.76
C ASP A 373 1.94 -5.65 -0.94
N SER A 374 3.11 -5.60 -1.55
CA SER A 374 4.31 -5.06 -0.94
C SER A 374 5.39 -4.81 -1.98
N CYS A 375 6.27 -3.85 -1.74
CA CYS A 375 7.53 -3.79 -2.47
C CYS A 375 8.28 -5.13 -2.33
N TYR A 376 8.89 -5.59 -3.43
CA TYR A 376 9.66 -6.83 -3.51
C TYR A 376 8.84 -8.08 -3.19
N ALA A 377 7.53 -8.09 -3.45
CA ALA A 377 6.64 -9.13 -2.97
C ALA A 377 6.96 -10.55 -3.50
N GLY A 378 7.53 -10.65 -4.70
CA GLY A 378 8.03 -11.93 -5.24
C GLY A 378 9.10 -12.58 -4.37
N ALA A 379 9.82 -11.82 -3.52
CA ALA A 379 10.78 -12.38 -2.59
C ALA A 379 10.11 -13.13 -1.42
N HIS A 380 8.88 -12.75 -1.06
CA HIS A 380 8.05 -13.45 -0.09
C HIS A 380 7.49 -14.74 -0.70
N GLU A 381 6.99 -14.66 -1.93
CA GLU A 381 6.47 -15.80 -2.70
C GLU A 381 7.53 -16.89 -2.91
N ASN A 382 8.77 -16.54 -3.32
CA ASN A 382 9.89 -17.47 -3.41
C ASN A 382 10.14 -18.26 -2.12
N ARG A 383 9.89 -17.67 -0.94
CA ARG A 383 10.03 -18.38 0.34
C ARG A 383 8.83 -19.26 0.65
N LEU A 384 7.62 -18.85 0.28
CA LEU A 384 6.46 -19.71 0.38
C LEU A 384 6.63 -20.97 -0.47
N ARG A 385 7.13 -20.86 -1.71
CA ARG A 385 7.47 -22.02 -2.56
C ARG A 385 8.41 -22.99 -1.88
N TYR A 386 9.52 -22.47 -1.34
CA TYR A 386 10.51 -23.29 -0.64
C TYR A 386 9.91 -24.07 0.55
N TYR A 387 8.98 -23.46 1.29
CA TYR A 387 8.33 -24.13 2.42
C TYR A 387 7.17 -25.02 1.99
N TYR A 388 6.50 -24.73 0.87
CA TYR A 388 5.51 -25.62 0.27
C TYR A 388 6.12 -26.98 -0.04
N ASP A 389 7.25 -27.03 -0.73
CA ASP A 389 7.92 -28.30 -1.06
C ASP A 389 8.22 -29.15 0.20
N LYS A 390 8.45 -28.49 1.34
CA LYS A 390 8.69 -29.14 2.63
C LYS A 390 7.40 -29.61 3.34
N TYR A 391 6.27 -28.98 3.05
CA TYR A 391 5.00 -29.18 3.76
C TYR A 391 3.82 -29.53 2.83
N GLN A 392 4.12 -29.96 1.60
CA GLN A 392 3.12 -30.24 0.56
C GLN A 392 2.07 -31.29 0.99
N ASP A 393 2.42 -32.20 1.90
CA ASP A 393 1.48 -33.20 2.42
C ASP A 393 0.42 -32.60 3.36
N ASN A 394 0.64 -31.37 3.85
CA ASN A 394 -0.30 -30.70 4.76
C ASN A 394 -1.18 -29.65 4.06
N ILE A 395 -0.79 -29.18 2.87
CA ILE A 395 -1.51 -28.16 2.11
C ILE A 395 -1.73 -28.70 0.72
N LYS A 396 -2.97 -29.15 0.43
CA LYS A 396 -3.27 -29.83 -0.84
C LYS A 396 -3.13 -28.90 -2.05
N ARG A 397 -3.55 -27.64 -1.89
CA ARG A 397 -3.49 -26.60 -2.91
C ARG A 397 -2.97 -25.31 -2.32
N MET A 398 -2.04 -24.68 -3.02
CA MET A 398 -1.58 -23.34 -2.68
C MET A 398 -1.58 -22.43 -3.89
N GLU A 399 -2.06 -21.21 -3.67
CA GLU A 399 -2.00 -20.14 -4.63
C GLU A 399 -1.42 -18.89 -3.99
N VAL A 400 -0.51 -18.23 -4.70
CA VAL A 400 0.10 -16.98 -4.26
C VAL A 400 -0.02 -15.96 -5.38
N ALA A 401 -0.60 -14.82 -5.07
CA ALA A 401 -0.65 -13.65 -5.93
C ALA A 401 0.12 -12.51 -5.27
N HIS A 402 0.94 -11.79 -6.03
CA HIS A 402 1.74 -10.69 -5.49
C HIS A 402 1.87 -9.50 -6.45
N SER A 403 2.01 -8.29 -5.89
CA SER A 403 1.95 -7.04 -6.67
C SER A 403 3.23 -6.73 -7.45
N THR A 404 4.39 -7.20 -6.99
CA THR A 404 5.69 -6.91 -7.62
C THR A 404 6.58 -8.14 -7.64
N ASN A 405 7.55 -8.23 -8.55
CA ASN A 405 8.57 -9.26 -8.46
C ASN A 405 9.55 -8.99 -7.28
N ASP A 406 10.58 -9.82 -7.12
CA ASP A 406 11.56 -9.72 -6.02
C ASP A 406 12.61 -8.61 -6.17
N GLU A 407 12.57 -7.86 -7.28
CA GLU A 407 13.50 -6.75 -7.58
C GLU A 407 12.81 -5.40 -7.75
N THR A 408 11.47 -5.35 -7.69
CA THR A 408 10.65 -4.18 -8.00
C THR A 408 9.84 -3.71 -6.79
N ILE A 409 9.45 -2.44 -6.79
CA ILE A 409 8.70 -1.80 -5.71
C ILE A 409 7.22 -1.70 -6.08
N SER A 410 6.34 -1.70 -5.07
CA SER A 410 4.88 -1.55 -5.25
C SER A 410 4.55 -0.08 -5.10
N TYR A 411 3.51 0.39 -5.80
CA TYR A 411 3.01 1.75 -5.66
C TYR A 411 1.58 1.73 -5.16
N GLY A 412 1.22 2.78 -4.43
CA GLY A 412 -0.16 3.02 -4.03
C GLY A 412 -0.83 3.89 -5.09
N ALA A 413 -1.95 3.44 -5.64
CA ALA A 413 -2.83 4.27 -6.45
C ALA A 413 -4.18 4.45 -5.75
N ASP A 414 -4.69 5.67 -5.68
CA ASP A 414 -6.08 5.91 -5.27
C ASP A 414 -6.99 5.89 -6.49
N TYR A 415 -7.60 4.72 -6.77
CA TYR A 415 -8.47 4.54 -7.92
C TYR A 415 -9.86 5.16 -7.76
N ARG A 416 -10.18 5.74 -6.58
CA ARG A 416 -11.45 6.47 -6.38
C ARG A 416 -11.47 7.81 -7.12
N ASN A 417 -10.32 8.29 -7.59
CA ASN A 417 -10.21 9.48 -8.42
C ASN A 417 -9.40 9.20 -9.70
N PRO A 418 -9.95 8.44 -10.67
CA PRO A 418 -9.25 8.07 -11.90
C PRO A 418 -8.95 9.27 -12.81
N SER A 419 -9.50 10.43 -12.51
CA SER A 419 -9.30 11.69 -13.22
C SER A 419 -8.15 12.55 -12.69
N ASN A 420 -7.48 12.14 -11.61
CA ASN A 420 -6.30 12.84 -11.09
C ASN A 420 -5.03 12.13 -11.57
N PRO A 421 -4.44 12.54 -12.72
CA PRO A 421 -3.21 11.94 -13.23
C PRO A 421 -2.04 12.07 -12.23
N ALA A 422 -2.03 13.08 -11.34
CA ALA A 422 -0.98 13.30 -10.35
C ALA A 422 -0.90 12.25 -9.24
N LEU A 423 -2.01 11.56 -8.92
CA LEU A 423 -1.98 10.38 -8.03
C LEU A 423 -1.50 9.10 -8.73
N SER A 424 -1.30 9.16 -10.05
CA SER A 424 -0.73 8.10 -10.89
C SER A 424 0.56 8.52 -11.61
N THR A 425 1.12 9.70 -11.30
CA THR A 425 2.34 10.23 -11.94
C THR A 425 3.32 10.72 -10.89
N ARG A 426 4.52 10.13 -10.84
CA ARG A 426 5.69 10.77 -10.22
C ARG A 426 6.48 11.50 -11.30
N MET A 427 6.92 12.73 -11.00
CA MET A 427 7.94 13.42 -11.78
C MET A 427 9.23 12.59 -11.82
N ASP A 428 9.74 12.31 -13.02
CA ASP A 428 11.10 11.82 -13.24
C ASP A 428 12.09 12.96 -12.94
N LEU A 429 12.55 13.05 -11.69
CA LEU A 429 13.50 14.06 -11.22
C LEU A 429 14.89 13.89 -11.85
N ASP A 430 15.20 12.74 -12.46
CA ASP A 430 16.48 12.49 -13.12
C ASP A 430 16.48 12.99 -14.59
N GLN A 431 15.31 13.31 -15.16
CA GLN A 431 15.15 13.80 -16.56
C GLN A 431 14.48 15.17 -16.71
N GLY A 432 14.44 15.97 -15.66
CA GLY A 432 14.03 17.38 -15.75
C GLY A 432 12.52 17.62 -15.84
N ALA A 433 11.75 16.94 -14.97
CA ALA A 433 10.36 17.26 -14.65
C ALA A 433 9.44 17.40 -15.89
N LYS A 434 9.44 16.40 -16.76
CA LYS A 434 8.39 16.27 -17.78
C LYS A 434 7.31 15.33 -17.28
N GLU A 435 6.09 15.83 -17.21
CA GLU A 435 4.90 15.01 -17.02
C GLU A 435 4.73 14.08 -18.23
N THR A 436 4.88 12.79 -18.01
CA THR A 436 4.47 11.74 -18.95
C THR A 436 3.57 10.79 -18.18
N ALA A 437 2.42 10.41 -18.77
CA ALA A 437 1.62 9.29 -18.29
C ALA A 437 2.57 8.12 -17.97
N ILE A 438 2.50 7.55 -16.75
CA ILE A 438 3.44 6.51 -16.34
C ILE A 438 3.30 5.34 -17.31
N LYS A 439 4.30 5.25 -18.20
CA LYS A 439 4.80 3.98 -18.64
C LYS A 439 5.40 3.37 -17.39
N ASP A 440 4.82 2.27 -16.92
CA ASP A 440 5.35 1.45 -15.84
C ASP A 440 6.89 1.57 -15.81
N LEU A 441 7.45 2.09 -14.71
CA LEU A 441 8.88 2.37 -14.59
C LEU A 441 9.72 1.09 -14.70
N ASN A 442 9.08 -0.07 -14.54
CA ASN A 442 9.60 -1.36 -14.94
C ASN A 442 8.68 -1.96 -16.00
N PRO A 443 8.74 -1.52 -17.28
CA PRO A 443 7.83 -2.02 -18.31
C PRO A 443 8.06 -3.51 -18.69
N ASN A 444 8.98 -4.18 -17.98
CA ASN A 444 9.27 -5.61 -18.06
C ASN A 444 8.89 -6.35 -16.77
N ASP A 445 8.50 -5.64 -15.72
CA ASP A 445 7.76 -6.26 -14.63
C ASP A 445 6.32 -6.44 -15.11
N HIS A 446 5.73 -7.52 -14.66
CA HIS A 446 4.38 -7.88 -15.05
C HIS A 446 3.43 -7.57 -13.91
N GLY A 447 3.89 -7.07 -12.74
CA GLY A 447 3.11 -7.05 -11.51
C GLY A 447 1.99 -6.02 -11.54
N GLY A 448 0.77 -6.44 -11.19
CA GLY A 448 -0.33 -5.51 -10.93
C GLY A 448 -0.33 -5.07 -9.48
N GLU A 449 -0.29 -3.76 -9.24
CA GLU A 449 -0.52 -3.18 -7.91
C GLU A 449 -1.93 -3.54 -7.42
N PHE A 450 -2.05 -3.97 -6.16
CA PHE A 450 -3.33 -4.34 -5.56
C PHE A 450 -3.90 -3.15 -4.78
N SER A 451 -3.89 -1.96 -5.36
CA SER A 451 -4.55 -0.82 -4.74
C SER A 451 -6.07 -0.86 -4.97
N SER A 452 -6.81 -0.23 -4.04
CA SER A 452 -8.29 -0.14 -3.88
C SER A 452 -9.18 -0.81 -4.96
N GLY A 453 -9.08 -0.40 -6.22
CA GLY A 453 -9.83 -0.96 -7.34
C GLY A 453 -9.65 -2.47 -7.60
N PHE A 454 -8.53 -3.09 -7.22
CA PHE A 454 -8.38 -4.56 -7.30
C PHE A 454 -9.22 -5.28 -6.24
N ILE A 455 -9.33 -4.70 -5.04
CA ILE A 455 -10.07 -5.28 -3.91
C ILE A 455 -11.58 -5.22 -4.15
N GLU A 456 -12.07 -4.11 -4.71
CA GLU A 456 -13.48 -3.98 -5.13
C GLU A 456 -13.86 -5.02 -6.19
N ASN A 457 -12.94 -5.35 -7.11
CA ASN A 457 -13.15 -6.39 -8.12
C ASN A 457 -13.09 -7.81 -7.54
N ILE A 458 -12.23 -8.05 -6.54
CA ILE A 458 -12.14 -9.32 -5.83
C ILE A 458 -13.45 -9.67 -5.11
N GLY A 459 -14.10 -8.69 -4.48
CA GLY A 459 -15.33 -8.89 -3.69
C GLY A 459 -16.48 -9.54 -4.48
N ALA A 460 -16.43 -9.51 -5.81
CA ALA A 460 -17.42 -10.19 -6.63
C ALA A 460 -17.15 -11.70 -6.83
N ASN A 461 -15.89 -12.19 -6.72
CA ASN A 461 -15.52 -13.52 -7.25
C ASN A 461 -14.18 -14.13 -6.69
N ILE A 462 -13.81 -13.95 -5.40
CA ILE A 462 -12.53 -14.45 -4.81
C ILE A 462 -12.09 -15.85 -5.28
N PHE A 463 -13.00 -16.83 -5.30
CA PHE A 463 -12.66 -18.21 -5.68
C PHE A 463 -13.07 -18.58 -7.11
N SER A 464 -14.03 -17.87 -7.72
CA SER A 464 -14.49 -18.13 -9.10
C SER A 464 -13.63 -17.42 -10.16
N MET A 465 -13.00 -16.29 -9.84
CA MET A 465 -12.12 -15.53 -10.76
C MET A 465 -10.93 -16.33 -11.27
N ILE A 466 -10.46 -17.32 -10.51
CA ILE A 466 -9.32 -18.16 -10.89
C ILE A 466 -9.76 -19.49 -11.52
N TYR A 467 -11.00 -19.93 -11.25
CA TYR A 467 -11.48 -21.26 -11.65
C TYR A 467 -12.25 -21.29 -12.97
N GLU A 468 -12.93 -20.22 -13.39
CA GLU A 468 -13.58 -20.17 -14.70
C GLU A 468 -12.71 -19.50 -15.76
N LYS A 469 -12.36 -20.29 -16.79
CA LYS A 469 -11.56 -19.87 -17.95
C LYS A 469 -11.93 -18.47 -18.46
N GLY A 470 -10.99 -17.54 -18.33
CA GLY A 470 -10.92 -16.37 -19.21
C GLY A 470 -11.73 -15.15 -18.77
N VAL A 471 -11.84 -14.87 -17.47
CA VAL A 471 -12.06 -13.49 -17.05
C VAL A 471 -10.72 -12.77 -17.20
N GLU A 472 -10.52 -12.09 -18.34
CA GLU A 472 -9.55 -11.01 -18.43
C GLU A 472 -9.85 -10.06 -17.26
N LEU A 473 -8.96 -10.00 -16.27
CA LEU A 473 -9.01 -9.03 -15.18
C LEU A 473 -9.35 -7.66 -15.79
N ASP A 474 -10.38 -6.95 -15.33
CA ASP A 474 -10.78 -5.66 -15.93
C ASP A 474 -9.68 -4.56 -15.76
N ALA A 475 -8.68 -4.82 -14.91
CA ALA A 475 -7.40 -4.09 -14.90
C ALA A 475 -6.65 -4.18 -16.26
N ALA A 476 -6.81 -5.27 -17.00
CA ALA A 476 -6.31 -5.47 -18.35
C ALA A 476 -7.02 -4.58 -19.39
N GLN A 477 -8.28 -4.15 -19.16
CA GLN A 477 -8.91 -3.14 -20.01
C GLN A 477 -8.42 -1.73 -19.68
N MET A 478 -8.16 -1.41 -18.41
CA MET A 478 -7.75 -0.06 -18.02
C MET A 478 -6.29 0.26 -18.37
N ASN A 479 -5.35 -0.70 -18.33
CA ASN A 479 -3.93 -0.42 -18.63
C ASN A 479 -3.19 -1.39 -19.56
N LYS A 480 -3.77 -2.51 -20.03
CA LYS A 480 -3.14 -3.49 -20.95
C LYS A 480 -1.72 -3.99 -20.59
N LEU A 481 -1.16 -3.65 -19.42
CA LEU A 481 0.27 -3.79 -19.14
C LEU A 481 0.60 -4.54 -17.84
N THR A 482 -0.35 -4.74 -16.93
CA THR A 482 -0.06 -5.31 -15.59
C THR A 482 -0.96 -6.52 -15.29
N PHE A 483 -0.34 -7.67 -15.03
CA PHE A 483 -0.96 -8.93 -14.61
C PHE A 483 -0.37 -9.40 -13.28
N PRO A 484 -1.15 -9.58 -12.21
CA PRO A 484 -0.58 -10.06 -10.96
C PRO A 484 0.22 -11.36 -11.16
N TYR A 485 1.35 -11.46 -10.49
CA TYR A 485 2.16 -12.66 -10.54
C TYR A 485 1.44 -13.74 -9.75
N ILE A 486 0.90 -14.73 -10.46
CA ILE A 486 0.18 -15.85 -9.86
C ILE A 486 1.06 -17.09 -9.94
N TRP A 487 1.27 -17.71 -8.79
CA TRP A 487 1.84 -19.04 -8.68
C TRP A 487 0.81 -19.98 -8.06
N LYS A 488 0.55 -21.10 -8.73
CA LYS A 488 -0.36 -22.15 -8.28
C LYS A 488 0.35 -23.50 -8.25
N VAL A 489 0.09 -24.27 -7.19
CA VAL A 489 0.57 -25.64 -7.02
C VAL A 489 -0.50 -26.49 -6.30
N GLY A 490 -0.54 -27.80 -6.59
CA GLY A 490 -1.52 -28.74 -6.04
C GLY A 490 -2.44 -29.36 -7.10
N SER A 491 -3.33 -30.25 -6.66
CA SER A 491 -4.34 -30.87 -7.55
C SER A 491 -5.68 -30.13 -7.49
N ASP A 492 -6.41 -30.13 -8.61
CA ASP A 492 -7.80 -29.65 -8.66
C ASP A 492 -8.80 -30.70 -8.15
N GLU A 493 -8.32 -31.81 -7.57
CA GLU A 493 -9.19 -32.84 -7.01
C GLU A 493 -9.92 -32.31 -5.77
N GLU A 494 -11.16 -32.75 -5.56
CA GLU A 494 -11.97 -32.35 -4.41
C GLU A 494 -11.25 -32.55 -3.07
N CYS A 495 -11.41 -31.60 -2.15
CA CYS A 495 -10.92 -31.64 -0.79
C CYS A 495 -11.60 -32.76 -0.01
N ILE A 496 -11.24 -34.01 -0.27
CA ILE A 496 -11.71 -35.15 0.50
C ILE A 496 -10.83 -35.18 1.76
N PRO A 497 -11.43 -35.23 2.97
CA PRO A 497 -10.67 -35.37 4.20
C PRO A 497 -9.69 -36.53 4.05
N LEU A 498 -8.42 -36.27 4.33
CA LEU A 498 -7.43 -37.35 4.45
C LEU A 498 -7.98 -38.25 5.55
N VAL A 499 -8.48 -39.43 5.16
CA VAL A 499 -8.92 -40.45 6.11
C VAL A 499 -7.72 -40.69 7.00
N GLU A 500 -7.81 -40.29 8.28
CA GLU A 500 -6.72 -40.45 9.23
C GLU A 500 -6.31 -41.92 9.20
N ASP A 501 -5.16 -42.17 8.59
CA ASP A 501 -4.61 -43.51 8.54
C ASP A 501 -4.33 -43.88 10.00
N ILE A 502 -4.97 -44.98 10.41
CA ILE A 502 -5.24 -45.27 11.80
C ILE A 502 -3.92 -45.64 12.48
N GLY A 503 -3.23 -44.67 13.07
CA GLY A 503 -2.28 -44.87 14.15
C GLY A 503 -0.90 -45.44 13.80
N ILE A 504 -0.19 -44.89 12.82
CA ILE A 504 1.27 -45.04 12.75
C ILE A 504 1.90 -43.65 12.89
N GLN A 505 2.34 -43.30 14.10
CA GLN A 505 3.20 -42.14 14.27
C GLN A 505 4.54 -42.45 13.59
N PRO A 506 4.99 -41.64 12.63
CA PRO A 506 6.35 -41.79 12.11
C PRO A 506 7.31 -41.42 13.24
N GLU A 507 8.08 -42.40 13.72
CA GLU A 507 9.25 -42.11 14.54
C GLU A 507 10.20 -41.24 13.70
N ASP A 508 10.62 -40.10 14.27
CA ASP A 508 11.63 -39.21 13.69
C ASP A 508 12.84 -40.04 13.23
N PRO A 509 13.14 -40.11 11.91
CA PRO A 509 14.30 -40.86 11.47
C PRO A 509 15.55 -40.05 11.80
N LEU A 510 16.25 -40.48 12.85
CA LEU A 510 17.65 -40.18 13.07
C LEU A 510 18.44 -40.70 11.86
N MET A 511 18.92 -39.76 11.04
CA MET A 511 19.86 -40.00 9.95
C MET A 511 21.12 -40.69 10.49
N THR A 512 21.30 -41.97 10.20
CA THR A 512 22.61 -42.65 10.25
C THR A 512 22.90 -43.30 8.90
N ASP A 513 24.05 -42.94 8.36
CA ASP A 513 24.73 -43.54 7.19
C ASP A 513 24.98 -45.05 7.39
N SER A 514 24.69 -45.86 6.36
CA SER A 514 25.48 -47.06 6.06
C SER A 514 25.23 -47.57 4.63
N GLN A 515 26.33 -47.82 3.93
CA GLN A 515 26.49 -48.51 2.64
C GLN A 515 26.17 -50.01 2.76
N ASP A 516 25.71 -50.65 1.67
CA ASP A 516 26.44 -51.72 0.97
C ASP A 516 25.59 -52.42 -0.13
N ASP A 517 26.30 -52.81 -1.19
CA ASP A 517 25.88 -53.42 -2.46
C ASP A 517 25.46 -54.91 -2.36
N GLU A 518 24.60 -55.37 -3.28
CA GLU A 518 24.80 -56.65 -3.99
C GLU A 518 24.01 -56.73 -5.34
N PRO A 519 24.50 -57.49 -6.35
CA PRO A 519 24.12 -57.34 -7.75
C PRO A 519 23.02 -58.32 -8.23
N GLN A 520 22.17 -57.87 -9.15
CA GLN A 520 21.22 -58.73 -9.87
C GLN A 520 21.62 -58.97 -11.33
N THR A 521 21.31 -60.19 -11.80
CA THR A 521 21.70 -60.81 -13.07
C THR A 521 21.00 -60.25 -14.30
N GLU A 522 21.77 -60.12 -15.40
CA GLU A 522 21.36 -59.63 -16.72
C GLU A 522 20.35 -60.54 -17.47
N PRO A 523 19.32 -59.97 -18.12
CA PRO A 523 18.62 -60.58 -19.25
C PRO A 523 19.09 -60.00 -20.60
N ALA A 524 18.88 -60.82 -21.63
CA ALA A 524 19.50 -60.76 -22.96
C ALA A 524 19.37 -59.44 -23.75
N ALA A 525 20.45 -59.14 -24.49
CA ALA A 525 20.69 -57.94 -25.28
C ALA A 525 19.66 -57.71 -26.41
N GLY A 526 18.80 -56.71 -26.21
CA GLY A 526 18.13 -55.98 -27.28
C GLY A 526 19.11 -55.02 -28.00
N PRO A 527 18.70 -54.42 -29.13
CA PRO A 527 19.53 -53.50 -29.88
C PRO A 527 19.95 -52.32 -28.99
N VAL A 528 21.27 -52.16 -28.82
CA VAL A 528 21.89 -51.13 -27.98
C VAL A 528 21.42 -49.76 -28.46
N ALA A 529 20.49 -49.15 -27.71
CA ALA A 529 20.07 -47.79 -27.92
C ALA A 529 21.33 -46.90 -27.85
N LYS A 530 21.51 -46.06 -28.87
CA LYS A 530 22.62 -45.12 -28.92
C LYS A 530 22.46 -44.17 -27.73
N LYS A 531 23.33 -44.33 -26.74
CA LYS A 531 23.36 -43.57 -25.50
C LYS A 531 23.44 -42.07 -25.83
N GLU A 532 22.48 -41.29 -25.32
CA GLU A 532 22.38 -39.84 -25.53
C GLU A 532 23.47 -39.15 -24.69
N MET A 533 24.27 -38.28 -25.30
CA MET A 533 25.30 -37.52 -24.60
C MET A 533 24.79 -36.10 -24.33
N ILE A 534 25.04 -35.57 -23.13
CA ILE A 534 24.69 -34.21 -22.74
C ILE A 534 25.92 -33.42 -22.29
N SER A 535 25.90 -32.12 -22.57
CA SER A 535 26.94 -31.17 -22.16
C SER A 535 26.67 -30.67 -20.75
N VAL A 536 27.68 -30.76 -19.87
CA VAL A 536 27.57 -30.37 -18.46
C VAL A 536 28.82 -29.64 -17.98
N ILE A 537 28.72 -28.89 -16.88
CA ILE A 537 29.87 -28.48 -16.06
C ILE A 537 29.84 -29.21 -14.72
N LYS A 538 31.00 -29.43 -14.11
CA LYS A 538 31.09 -29.98 -12.74
C LYS A 538 30.96 -28.83 -11.73
N TYR A 539 30.08 -28.98 -10.75
CA TYR A 539 29.93 -28.02 -9.65
C TYR A 539 29.80 -28.76 -8.32
N GLY A 540 30.78 -28.58 -7.44
CA GLY A 540 30.93 -29.41 -6.25
C GLY A 540 31.08 -30.90 -6.62
N ASN A 541 30.16 -31.73 -6.12
CA ASN A 541 30.15 -33.18 -6.35
C ASN A 541 29.12 -33.61 -7.43
N ASP A 542 28.54 -32.67 -8.18
CA ASP A 542 27.47 -32.93 -9.14
C ASP A 542 27.72 -32.22 -10.49
N TYR A 543 26.81 -32.40 -11.43
CA TYR A 543 26.85 -31.87 -12.79
C TYR A 543 25.65 -30.97 -13.07
N ILE A 544 25.92 -29.79 -13.65
CA ILE A 544 24.89 -28.86 -14.11
C ILE A 544 24.80 -28.96 -15.63
N PRO A 545 23.61 -29.25 -16.21
CA PRO A 545 23.39 -29.18 -17.66
C PRO A 545 23.74 -27.80 -18.23
N PHE A 546 24.59 -27.79 -19.26
CA PHE A 546 25.11 -26.56 -19.83
C PHE A 546 24.03 -25.65 -20.44
N ASN A 547 22.92 -26.24 -20.91
CA ASN A 547 21.77 -25.49 -21.43
C ASN A 547 21.03 -24.66 -20.36
N GLN A 548 21.32 -24.86 -19.08
CA GLN A 548 20.79 -24.05 -17.98
C GLN A 548 21.71 -22.88 -17.60
N LEU A 549 22.84 -22.73 -18.31
CA LEU A 549 23.88 -21.75 -18.00
C LEU A 549 24.06 -20.72 -19.11
N LYS A 550 24.39 -19.49 -18.70
CA LYS A 550 24.90 -18.41 -19.55
C LYS A 550 26.34 -18.09 -19.13
N VAL A 551 27.16 -17.70 -20.09
CA VAL A 551 28.52 -17.25 -19.85
C VAL A 551 28.51 -15.74 -19.70
N TRP A 552 29.06 -15.23 -18.59
CA TRP A 552 29.35 -13.82 -18.43
C TRP A 552 30.80 -13.55 -18.77
N SER A 553 31.04 -12.61 -19.69
CA SER A 553 32.39 -12.18 -20.04
C SER A 553 32.96 -11.27 -18.94
N LYS A 554 34.26 -11.00 -19.03
CA LYS A 554 34.94 -10.05 -18.16
C LYS A 554 34.26 -8.69 -18.16
N GLU A 555 33.78 -8.24 -19.31
CA GLU A 555 33.12 -6.94 -19.47
C GLU A 555 31.70 -6.92 -18.89
N ALA A 556 31.06 -8.09 -18.76
CA ALA A 556 29.70 -8.23 -18.25
C ALA A 556 29.62 -8.33 -16.72
N CYS A 557 30.71 -8.69 -16.02
CA CYS A 557 30.75 -8.71 -14.55
C CYS A 557 31.90 -7.87 -13.99
N ASN A 558 31.58 -6.86 -13.18
CA ASN A 558 32.56 -6.11 -12.40
C ASN A 558 33.19 -6.94 -11.25
N CYS A 559 32.80 -8.20 -11.08
CA CYS A 559 33.18 -9.04 -9.96
C CYS A 559 34.49 -9.82 -10.15
N CYS A 560 34.93 -10.06 -11.40
CA CYS A 560 36.11 -10.86 -11.68
C CYS A 560 36.69 -10.64 -13.08
N ASP A 561 38.00 -10.87 -13.22
CA ASP A 561 38.77 -10.67 -14.45
C ASP A 561 38.64 -11.79 -15.50
N GLU A 562 37.80 -12.80 -15.25
CA GLU A 562 37.67 -14.00 -16.09
C GLU A 562 36.20 -14.34 -16.39
N ALA A 563 35.96 -14.97 -17.54
CA ALA A 563 34.65 -15.46 -17.91
C ALA A 563 34.21 -16.64 -17.02
N HIS A 564 32.94 -16.64 -16.62
CA HIS A 564 32.37 -17.60 -15.65
C HIS A 564 30.89 -17.88 -15.97
N TYR A 565 30.34 -18.90 -15.32
CA TYR A 565 28.97 -19.36 -15.58
C TYR A 565 27.97 -18.79 -14.57
N HIS A 566 26.83 -18.35 -15.08
CA HIS A 566 25.64 -17.97 -14.32
C HIS A 566 24.42 -18.74 -14.83
N SER A 567 23.34 -18.79 -14.07
CA SER A 567 22.08 -19.42 -14.47
C SER A 567 21.34 -18.55 -15.49
N VAL A 568 20.66 -19.18 -16.45
CA VAL A 568 19.73 -18.48 -17.34
C VAL A 568 18.45 -18.05 -16.59
N SER A 569 18.04 -18.80 -15.56
CA SER A 569 16.75 -18.67 -14.86
C SER A 569 16.89 -18.56 -13.33
N ARG A 570 17.95 -17.91 -12.84
CA ARG A 570 18.28 -17.69 -11.40
C ARG A 570 18.63 -18.92 -10.55
N SER A 571 18.26 -20.12 -10.99
CA SER A 571 18.67 -21.37 -10.38
C SER A 571 18.92 -22.42 -11.46
N VAL A 572 19.62 -23.49 -11.11
CA VAL A 572 19.85 -24.64 -11.99
C VAL A 572 19.46 -25.92 -11.24
N THR A 573 18.97 -26.91 -11.98
CA THR A 573 18.75 -28.27 -11.48
C THR A 573 19.93 -29.14 -11.93
N THR A 574 20.65 -29.71 -10.97
CA THR A 574 21.76 -30.64 -11.25
C THR A 574 21.24 -32.00 -11.72
N LEU A 575 22.14 -32.87 -12.19
CA LEU A 575 21.75 -34.21 -12.64
C LEU A 575 21.22 -35.11 -11.51
N SER A 576 21.54 -34.85 -10.24
CA SER A 576 20.89 -35.53 -9.10
C SER A 576 19.48 -35.00 -8.78
N GLY A 577 19.00 -33.98 -9.50
CA GLY A 577 17.70 -33.34 -9.24
C GLY A 577 17.77 -32.21 -8.21
N LYS A 578 18.96 -31.86 -7.71
CA LYS A 578 19.12 -30.77 -6.71
C LYS A 578 19.01 -29.40 -7.39
N THR A 579 18.14 -28.54 -6.86
CA THR A 579 18.08 -27.13 -7.27
C THR A 579 19.14 -26.30 -6.54
N ILE A 580 19.94 -25.55 -7.30
CA ILE A 580 20.98 -24.65 -6.79
C ILE A 580 20.70 -23.24 -7.28
N VAL A 581 20.53 -22.30 -6.35
CA VAL A 581 20.37 -20.87 -6.66
C VAL A 581 21.70 -20.29 -7.14
N ASP A 582 21.65 -19.49 -8.20
CA ASP A 582 22.81 -18.78 -8.74
C ASP A 582 23.39 -17.83 -7.67
N PRO A 583 24.65 -18.03 -7.25
CA PRO A 583 25.31 -17.08 -6.37
C PRO A 583 25.66 -15.82 -7.19
N TYR A 584 24.69 -14.91 -7.28
CA TYR A 584 24.83 -13.59 -7.92
C TYR A 584 26.04 -12.77 -7.41
N ALA A 585 26.59 -13.13 -6.25
CA ALA A 585 27.84 -12.57 -5.73
C ALA A 585 29.03 -13.49 -6.08
N GLY A 586 29.98 -12.98 -6.86
CA GLY A 586 31.21 -13.68 -7.23
C GLY A 586 31.15 -14.32 -8.61
N CYS A 587 31.96 -15.35 -8.84
CA CYS A 587 32.10 -16.01 -10.14
C CYS A 587 31.00 -17.05 -10.44
N GLY A 588 29.78 -16.86 -9.94
CA GLY A 588 28.64 -17.75 -10.18
C GLY A 588 28.93 -19.23 -9.87
N PHE A 589 28.72 -20.10 -10.87
CA PHE A 589 29.02 -21.54 -10.80
C PHE A 589 30.48 -21.90 -11.12
N GLY A 590 31.39 -20.93 -11.09
CA GLY A 590 32.82 -21.11 -11.32
C GLY A 590 33.30 -20.55 -12.65
N LYS A 591 34.61 -20.35 -12.75
CA LYS A 591 35.25 -19.84 -13.96
C LYS A 591 35.27 -20.90 -15.06
N ILE A 592 35.21 -20.47 -16.32
CA ILE A 592 35.32 -21.39 -17.48
C ILE A 592 36.64 -22.17 -17.45
N SER A 593 37.71 -21.52 -17.02
CA SER A 593 39.04 -22.10 -16.86
C SER A 593 39.11 -23.22 -15.81
N GLU A 594 38.25 -23.17 -14.79
CA GLU A 594 38.24 -24.12 -13.66
C GLU A 594 37.19 -25.22 -13.84
N SER A 595 36.11 -24.94 -14.58
CA SER A 595 34.98 -25.86 -14.80
C SER A 595 34.65 -25.97 -16.30
N PRO A 596 35.47 -26.67 -17.11
CA PRO A 596 35.23 -26.80 -18.54
C PRO A 596 33.93 -27.58 -18.81
N VAL A 597 33.28 -27.27 -19.93
CA VAL A 597 32.16 -28.05 -20.43
C VAL A 597 32.66 -29.43 -20.86
N ILE A 598 32.08 -30.49 -20.31
CA ILE A 598 32.35 -31.88 -20.67
C ILE A 598 31.09 -32.54 -21.22
N GLN A 599 31.26 -33.62 -21.99
CA GLN A 599 30.15 -34.46 -22.42
C GLN A 599 30.08 -35.68 -21.53
N ILE A 600 28.91 -35.97 -20.97
CA ILE A 600 28.65 -37.21 -20.24
C ILE A 600 27.45 -37.94 -20.85
N GLU A 601 27.37 -39.23 -20.61
CA GLU A 601 26.17 -39.99 -20.93
C GLU A 601 25.02 -39.50 -20.04
N LYS A 602 23.85 -39.24 -20.65
CA LYS A 602 22.65 -38.82 -19.91
C LYS A 602 22.23 -39.96 -18.99
N PRO A 603 22.18 -39.73 -17.65
CA PRO A 603 21.86 -40.76 -16.67
C PRO A 603 20.44 -41.32 -16.82
#